data_AF-A0A1N6HQ77-F1
#
_entry.id   AF-A0A1N6HQ77-F1
#
_cell.length_a   1.000
_cell.length_b   1.000
_cell.length_c   1.000
_cell.angle_alpha   90.00
_cell.angle_beta   90.00
_cell.angle_gamma   90.00
#
_symmetry.space_group_name_H-M   'P 1'
#
loop_
_entity.id
_entity.type
_entity.pdbx_description
1 polymer ?
#
loop_
_entity_poly.entity_id
_entity_poly.type
_entity_poly.pdbx_seq_one_letter_code
_entity_poly.pdbx_strand_id
1 'polypeptide(L)'
;MKMEWMDKFKMVIMFISTLLLAVIAMPTQAACKGCLCPGDPCRLCPLPAMEGAVSESDEPETCARVKEIVPPISSPPGTDEYFLSLDRATMACVKNGGDVIRNSRRSDEFPSRFYCKPSIAPTKIN
;
A
#
# COMPACT_ATOMS: atom_id res chain seq x y z
N MET A 1 32.21 -19.04 47.75
CA MET A 1 31.39 -19.80 46.78
C MET A 1 29.97 -19.28 46.55
N LYS A 2 29.39 -18.40 47.39
CA LYS A 2 28.01 -17.90 47.19
C LYS A 2 27.87 -16.71 46.22
N MET A 3 28.95 -15.93 46.04
CA MET A 3 28.97 -14.77 45.13
C MET A 3 29.09 -15.16 43.64
N GLU A 4 29.97 -16.11 43.29
CA GLU A 4 30.16 -16.52 41.89
C GLU A 4 28.91 -17.12 41.23
N TRP A 5 28.02 -17.71 42.04
CA TRP A 5 26.77 -18.27 41.56
C TRP A 5 25.75 -17.18 41.17
N MET A 6 25.71 -16.09 41.93
CA MET A 6 24.85 -14.93 41.64
C MET A 6 25.31 -14.18 40.39
N ASP A 7 26.62 -14.10 40.14
CA ASP A 7 27.15 -13.42 38.95
C ASP A 7 26.87 -14.23 37.67
N LYS A 8 27.01 -15.56 37.72
CA LYS A 8 26.60 -16.43 36.62
C LYS A 8 25.09 -16.36 36.37
N PHE A 9 24.29 -16.30 37.43
CA PHE A 9 22.83 -16.17 37.32
C PHE A 9 22.41 -14.84 36.67
N LYS A 10 23.05 -13.73 37.06
CA LYS A 10 22.84 -12.42 36.42
C LYS A 10 23.24 -12.40 34.96
N MET A 11 24.37 -13.00 34.60
CA MET A 11 24.83 -13.09 33.21
C MET A 11 23.84 -13.89 32.35
N VAL A 12 23.33 -15.01 32.87
CA VAL A 12 22.31 -15.82 32.18
C VAL A 12 21.01 -15.03 32.00
N ILE A 13 20.54 -14.33 33.05
CA ILE A 13 19.34 -13.48 32.95
C ILE A 13 19.53 -12.37 31.91
N MET A 14 20.69 -11.73 31.88
CA MET A 14 20.98 -10.65 30.94
C MET A 14 21.05 -11.14 29.49
N PHE A 15 21.55 -12.36 29.29
CA PHE A 15 21.57 -13.01 27.97
C PHE A 15 20.16 -13.39 27.51
N ILE A 16 19.34 -13.92 28.41
CA ILE A 16 17.94 -14.28 28.12
C ILE A 16 17.14 -13.01 27.79
N SER A 17 17.31 -11.93 28.55
CA SER A 17 16.58 -10.69 28.31
C SER A 17 16.96 -10.02 26.99
N THR A 18 18.25 -10.01 26.63
CA THR A 18 18.70 -9.51 25.31
C THR A 18 18.19 -10.38 24.16
N LEU A 19 18.17 -11.71 24.30
CA LEU A 19 17.56 -12.59 23.31
C LEU A 19 16.05 -12.32 23.18
N LEU A 20 15.35 -12.15 24.30
CA LEU A 20 13.90 -11.89 24.30
C LEU A 20 13.56 -10.55 23.61
N LEU A 21 14.36 -9.51 23.86
CA LEU A 21 14.24 -8.21 23.19
C LEU A 21 14.48 -8.31 21.67
N ALA A 22 15.43 -9.14 21.23
CA ALA A 22 15.68 -9.36 19.81
C ALA A 22 14.51 -10.06 19.09
N VAL A 23 13.79 -10.96 19.78
CA VAL A 23 12.60 -11.63 19.24
C VAL A 23 11.42 -10.67 19.12
N ILE A 24 11.24 -9.75 20.07
CA ILE A 24 10.18 -8.71 20.03
C ILE A 24 10.48 -7.66 18.95
N ALA A 25 11.75 -7.39 18.67
CA ALA A 25 12.18 -6.40 17.67
C ALA A 25 12.06 -6.89 16.22
N MET A 26 11.73 -8.16 15.98
CA MET A 26 11.35 -8.57 14.62
C MET A 26 10.05 -7.85 14.27
N PRO A 27 10.02 -7.01 13.22
CA PRO A 27 8.77 -6.45 12.77
C PRO A 27 7.93 -7.65 12.39
N THR A 28 6.83 -7.84 13.12
CA THR A 28 5.76 -8.71 12.68
C THR A 28 5.27 -8.09 11.38
N GLN A 29 5.84 -8.51 10.25
CA GLN A 29 5.14 -8.45 8.98
C GLN A 29 3.97 -9.40 9.16
N ALA A 30 2.93 -8.93 9.85
CA ALA A 30 1.62 -9.53 9.80
C ALA A 30 1.38 -9.75 8.31
N ALA A 31 1.29 -11.01 7.88
CA ALA A 31 1.21 -11.38 6.48
C ALA A 31 0.22 -10.44 5.80
N CYS A 32 0.75 -9.47 5.05
CA CYS A 32 -0.08 -8.37 4.57
C CYS A 32 -0.97 -8.97 3.49
N LYS A 33 -2.26 -9.12 3.82
CA LYS A 33 -3.25 -9.72 2.94
C LYS A 33 -4.03 -8.61 2.25
N GLY A 34 -3.97 -8.58 0.92
CA GLY A 34 -4.69 -7.63 0.09
C GLY A 34 -3.75 -6.86 -0.84
N CYS A 35 -4.28 -5.78 -1.41
CA CYS A 35 -3.55 -4.95 -2.38
C CYS A 35 -2.87 -3.73 -1.76
N LEU A 36 -3.32 -3.29 -0.57
CA LEU A 36 -2.75 -2.14 0.15
C LEU A 36 -1.59 -2.61 1.04
N CYS A 37 -0.59 -3.21 0.41
CA CYS A 37 0.57 -3.79 1.06
C CYS A 37 1.86 -3.17 0.54
N PRO A 38 2.91 -3.13 1.35
CA PRO A 38 4.18 -2.59 0.90
C PRO A 38 4.69 -3.25 -0.39
N GLY A 39 5.16 -2.43 -1.32
CA GLY A 39 5.58 -2.85 -2.65
C GLY A 39 4.44 -3.03 -3.67
N ASP A 40 3.22 -2.62 -3.33
CA ASP A 40 2.03 -2.59 -4.21
C ASP A 40 1.88 -3.83 -5.11
N PRO A 41 1.58 -5.00 -4.53
CA PRO A 41 1.53 -6.25 -5.27
C PRO A 41 0.40 -6.31 -6.32
N CYS A 42 -0.57 -5.38 -6.25
CA CYS A 42 -1.68 -5.30 -7.18
C CYS A 42 -1.52 -4.18 -8.21
N ARG A 43 -0.42 -3.42 -8.19
CA ARG A 43 -0.15 -2.31 -9.11
C ARG A 43 -1.32 -1.30 -9.13
N LEU A 44 -1.73 -0.87 -7.96
CA LEU A 44 -2.82 0.05 -7.73
C LEU A 44 -2.48 1.45 -8.24
N CYS A 45 -3.38 2.07 -9.00
CA CYS A 45 -3.26 3.49 -9.34
C CYS A 45 -4.26 4.34 -8.55
N PRO A 46 -3.84 5.50 -8.01
CA PRO A 46 -4.69 6.35 -7.20
C PRO A 46 -5.79 7.03 -8.03
N LEU A 47 -6.98 7.19 -7.43
CA LEU A 47 -8.12 7.86 -8.02
C LEU A 47 -8.57 9.07 -7.17
N PRO A 48 -8.88 10.23 -7.80
CA PRO A 48 -8.50 10.60 -9.17
C PRO A 48 -6.98 10.83 -9.27
N ALA A 49 -6.46 10.85 -10.50
CA ALA A 49 -5.06 11.24 -10.70
C ALA A 49 -4.86 12.70 -10.28
N MET A 50 -3.82 12.96 -9.50
CA MET A 50 -3.47 14.31 -9.06
C MET A 50 -2.34 14.86 -9.93
N GLU A 51 -2.38 16.16 -10.22
CA GLU A 51 -1.26 16.84 -10.86
C GLU A 51 0.02 16.70 -10.00
N GLY A 52 1.15 16.43 -10.66
CA GLY A 52 2.43 16.22 -9.97
C GLY A 52 2.61 14.83 -9.34
N ALA A 53 1.62 13.93 -9.47
CA ALA A 53 1.82 12.53 -9.12
C ALA A 53 2.84 11.89 -10.07
N VAL A 54 3.78 11.12 -9.50
CA VAL A 54 4.78 10.38 -10.28
C VAL A 54 4.04 9.34 -11.11
N SER A 55 4.13 9.44 -12.44
CA SER A 55 3.67 8.38 -13.33
C SER A 55 4.76 7.33 -13.40
N GLU A 56 4.45 6.10 -13.02
CA GLU A 56 5.38 5.00 -13.25
C GLU A 56 5.38 4.67 -14.75
N SER A 57 6.56 4.53 -15.34
CA SER A 57 6.74 4.27 -16.78
C SER A 57 6.17 2.94 -17.27
N ASP A 58 5.80 2.05 -16.34
CA ASP A 58 5.22 0.74 -16.61
C ASP A 58 3.84 0.60 -15.93
N GLU A 59 3.04 1.68 -15.88
CA GLU A 59 1.71 1.58 -15.30
C GLU A 59 0.83 0.57 -16.05
N PRO A 60 -0.04 -0.18 -15.34
CA PRO A 60 -0.99 -1.09 -15.95
C PRO A 60 -1.89 -0.38 -16.98
N GLU A 61 -2.25 -1.08 -18.06
CA GLU A 61 -3.03 -0.50 -19.16
C GLU A 61 -4.36 0.11 -18.68
N THR A 62 -5.05 -0.52 -17.73
CA THR A 62 -6.26 0.02 -17.11
C THR A 62 -6.01 1.41 -16.51
N CYS A 63 -4.88 1.61 -15.83
CA CYS A 63 -4.52 2.88 -15.21
C CYS A 63 -4.22 3.95 -16.25
N ALA A 64 -3.50 3.60 -17.31
CA ALA A 64 -3.23 4.51 -18.43
C ALA A 64 -4.53 4.98 -19.09
N ARG A 65 -5.45 4.05 -19.40
CA ARG A 65 -6.77 4.38 -19.98
C ARG A 65 -7.62 5.26 -19.08
N VAL A 66 -7.56 5.07 -17.76
CA VAL A 66 -8.27 5.97 -16.81
C VAL A 66 -7.73 7.39 -16.89
N LYS A 67 -6.40 7.57 -16.94
CA LYS A 67 -5.76 8.89 -17.08
C LYS A 67 -6.06 9.57 -18.41
N GLU A 68 -6.21 8.80 -19.48
CA GLU A 68 -6.64 9.32 -20.79
C GLU A 68 -8.08 9.82 -20.79
N ILE A 69 -8.98 9.12 -20.08
CA ILE A 69 -10.40 9.49 -19.99
C ILE A 69 -10.62 10.64 -19.00
N VAL A 70 -9.92 10.60 -17.86
CA VAL A 70 -10.02 11.57 -16.78
C VAL A 70 -8.64 12.17 -16.53
N PRO A 71 -8.38 13.38 -17.03
CA PRO A 71 -7.08 14.01 -16.86
C PRO A 71 -6.80 14.30 -15.37
N PRO A 72 -5.52 14.40 -14.98
CA PRO A 72 -5.14 14.77 -13.63
C PRO A 72 -5.75 16.11 -13.20
N ILE A 73 -6.04 16.23 -11.90
CA ILE A 73 -6.59 17.45 -11.31
C ILE A 73 -5.66 18.01 -10.23
N SER A 74 -5.68 19.32 -10.04
CA SER A 74 -5.05 20.01 -8.91
C SER A 74 -6.00 20.29 -7.74
N SER A 75 -7.32 20.13 -7.94
CA SER A 75 -8.31 20.43 -6.92
C SER A 75 -8.12 19.55 -5.67
N PRO A 76 -8.07 20.14 -4.46
CA PRO A 76 -7.83 19.39 -3.25
C PRO A 76 -9.00 18.46 -2.90
N PRO A 77 -8.74 17.36 -2.16
CA PRO A 77 -9.79 16.46 -1.70
C PRO A 77 -10.86 17.20 -0.88
N GLY A 78 -12.13 16.97 -1.19
CA GLY A 78 -13.27 17.59 -0.51
C GLY A 78 -13.92 18.74 -1.28
N THR A 79 -13.39 19.11 -2.44
CA THR A 79 -14.02 20.04 -3.39
C THR A 79 -14.97 19.33 -4.34
N ASP A 80 -15.93 20.07 -4.90
CA ASP A 80 -16.89 19.52 -5.86
C ASP A 80 -16.18 18.99 -7.11
N GLU A 81 -15.15 19.69 -7.59
CA GLU A 81 -14.33 19.26 -8.72
C GLU A 81 -13.61 17.95 -8.43
N TYR A 82 -13.10 17.79 -7.20
CA TYR A 82 -12.47 16.54 -6.77
C TYR A 82 -13.47 15.38 -6.77
N PHE A 83 -14.68 15.58 -6.24
CA PHE A 83 -15.69 14.52 -6.20
C PHE A 83 -16.19 14.15 -7.60
N LEU A 84 -16.40 15.13 -8.48
CA LEU A 84 -16.78 14.89 -9.88
C LEU A 84 -15.69 14.12 -10.63
N SER A 85 -14.42 14.48 -10.44
CA SER A 85 -13.29 13.78 -11.04
C SER A 85 -13.16 12.36 -10.50
N LEU A 86 -13.27 12.18 -9.18
CA LEU A 86 -13.23 10.88 -8.51
C LEU A 86 -14.32 9.94 -9.06
N ASP A 87 -15.54 10.42 -9.21
CA ASP A 87 -16.67 9.61 -9.67
C ASP A 87 -16.48 9.17 -11.13
N ARG A 88 -16.04 10.09 -11.99
CA ARG A 88 -15.66 9.77 -13.38
C ARG A 88 -14.50 8.77 -13.45
N ALA A 89 -13.47 8.96 -12.64
CA ALA A 89 -12.29 8.09 -12.63
C ALA A 89 -12.63 6.69 -12.12
N THR A 90 -13.51 6.60 -11.11
CA THR A 90 -14.07 5.35 -10.58
C THR A 90 -14.85 4.60 -11.66
N MET A 91 -15.76 5.29 -12.36
CA MET A 91 -16.49 4.70 -13.48
C MET A 91 -15.57 4.25 -14.63
N ALA A 92 -14.56 5.06 -14.97
CA ALA A 92 -13.57 4.72 -16.00
C ALA A 92 -12.76 3.47 -15.62
N CYS A 93 -12.38 3.32 -14.35
CA CYS A 93 -11.67 2.14 -13.86
C CYS A 93 -12.49 0.87 -14.10
N VAL A 94 -13.74 0.86 -13.63
CA VAL A 94 -14.65 -0.29 -13.78
C VAL A 94 -14.93 -0.59 -15.25
N LYS A 95 -15.15 0.44 -16.07
CA LYS A 95 -15.40 0.29 -17.51
C LYS A 95 -14.22 -0.34 -18.25
N ASN A 96 -12.99 -0.10 -17.79
CA ASN A 96 -11.77 -0.69 -18.35
C ASN A 96 -11.39 -2.02 -17.67
N GLY A 97 -12.32 -2.66 -16.95
CA GLY A 97 -12.14 -3.97 -16.35
C GLY A 97 -11.37 -3.96 -15.03
N GLY A 98 -11.10 -2.79 -14.45
CA GLY A 98 -10.54 -2.68 -13.11
C GLY A 98 -11.58 -2.81 -12.00
N ASP A 99 -11.11 -3.04 -10.78
CA ASP A 99 -11.92 -3.01 -9.55
C ASP A 99 -11.52 -1.80 -8.70
N VAL A 100 -12.44 -1.25 -7.91
CA VAL A 100 -12.17 -0.04 -7.12
C VAL A 100 -11.99 -0.40 -5.66
N ILE A 101 -10.81 -0.11 -5.14
CA ILE A 101 -10.47 -0.34 -3.74
C ILE A 101 -10.60 0.94 -2.96
N ARG A 102 -11.41 0.91 -1.91
CA ARG A 102 -11.48 1.98 -0.91
C ARG A 102 -10.38 1.79 0.13
N ASN A 103 -9.47 2.75 0.22
CA ASN A 103 -8.44 2.79 1.25
C ASN A 103 -8.98 3.47 2.52
N SER A 104 -9.30 2.67 3.53
CA SER A 104 -9.69 3.14 4.85
C SER A 104 -8.50 3.47 5.77
N ARG A 105 -7.31 2.94 5.46
CA ARG A 105 -6.09 3.06 6.25
C ARG A 105 -4.99 3.72 5.41
N ARG A 106 -5.06 5.04 5.31
CA ARG A 106 -4.04 5.82 4.58
C ARG A 106 -2.69 5.68 5.27
N SER A 107 -1.67 5.43 4.47
CA SER A 107 -0.26 5.40 4.86
C SER A 107 0.52 6.30 3.90
N ASP A 108 1.79 6.55 4.20
CA ASP A 108 2.64 7.33 3.31
C ASP A 108 2.81 6.65 1.93
N GLU A 109 2.79 5.32 1.91
CA GLU A 109 2.85 4.52 0.69
C GLU A 109 1.51 4.49 -0.08
N PHE A 110 0.38 4.54 0.63
CA PHE A 110 -0.95 4.62 0.04
C PHE A 110 -1.72 5.85 0.56
N PRO A 111 -1.40 7.07 0.09
CA PRO A 111 -2.00 8.29 0.60
C PRO A 111 -3.43 8.53 0.09
N SER A 112 -3.79 8.01 -1.08
CA SER A 112 -5.10 8.22 -1.70
C SER A 112 -6.23 7.44 -1.02
N ARG A 113 -7.46 7.97 -1.13
CA ARG A 113 -8.68 7.37 -0.57
C ARG A 113 -9.21 6.20 -1.40
N PHE A 114 -9.00 6.26 -2.70
CA PHE A 114 -9.51 5.28 -3.66
C PHE A 114 -8.40 4.91 -4.63
N TYR A 115 -8.40 3.65 -5.03
CA TYR A 115 -7.46 3.11 -6.00
C TYR A 115 -8.21 2.29 -7.04
N CYS A 116 -7.74 2.35 -8.26
CA CYS A 116 -8.10 1.38 -9.28
C CYS A 116 -7.13 0.19 -9.19
N LYS A 117 -7.70 -1.01 -9.03
CA LYS A 117 -7.02 -2.29 -9.15
C LYS A 117 -7.20 -2.78 -10.59
N PRO A 118 -6.14 -2.81 -11.41
CA PRO A 118 -6.22 -3.38 -12.74
C PRO A 118 -6.62 -4.86 -12.68
N SER A 119 -7.38 -5.34 -13.67
CA SER A 119 -7.51 -6.77 -13.89
C SER A 119 -6.21 -7.29 -14.50
N ILE A 120 -5.30 -7.73 -13.63
CA ILE A 120 -4.15 -8.51 -14.05
C ILE A 120 -4.72 -9.87 -14.45
N ALA A 121 -5.11 -10.03 -15.71
CA ALA A 121 -5.43 -11.35 -16.24
C ALA A 121 -4.23 -12.26 -15.91
N PRO A 122 -4.43 -13.47 -15.36
CA PRO A 122 -3.32 -14.40 -15.23
C PRO A 122 -2.79 -14.61 -16.64
N THR A 123 -1.58 -14.15 -16.91
CA THR A 123 -0.87 -14.44 -18.14
C THR A 123 -0.95 -15.94 -18.32
N LYS A 124 -1.75 -16.41 -19.30
CA LYS A 124 -1.69 -17.81 -19.70
C LYS A 124 -0.28 -18.01 -20.24
N ILE A 125 0.57 -18.58 -19.40
CA ILE A 125 1.85 -19.12 -19.81
C ILE A 125 1.47 -20.30 -20.72
N ASN A 126 1.53 -20.06 -22.03
CA ASN A 126 1.48 -21.11 -23.05
C ASN A 126 2.84 -21.81 -23.11
#